data_AF-A0A958VQ24-F1
#
_entry.id   AF-A0A958VQ24-F1
#
_cell.length_a   1.000
_cell.length_b   1.000
_cell.length_c   1.000
_cell.angle_alpha   90.00
_cell.angle_beta   90.00
_cell.angle_gamma   90.00
#
_symmetry.space_group_name_H-M   'P 1'
#
loop_
_entity.id
_entity.type
_entity.pdbx_description
1 polymer ?
#
loop_
_entity_poly.entity_id
_entity_poly.type
_entity_poly.pdbx_seq_one_letter_code
_entity_poly.pdbx_strand_id
1 'polypeptide(L)'
;FADTVRTHPGGRLEATLHTDGGPLNVAVIRAQSPQLASGVQLVGDRLEFADIAEVSDLAVRVWNTTTPWMPAEVLAVENGGAQLPEHLIECGSLRCLLFVDDPWILTEPPPHAPADSFLIEQLGWSEEGNSDQNRLSRYLGSQSSAPVDIGFVPEVWDALAWLAADGKAKRFAGLTELLQSEPRRALECLGDSTIPVGAKMALVTRSRLITRNFAIDDTLNELHAHPWFGCMVELADLTSLYRRRDEVSMERAETLAYLRERGGEALIELLASGATPGFIDSSIDSATVKRSAEPLIHLEAELRELQQVPLPLLHPDNLRAALCETLLRRFEWMHNGWSSSFAQQAAFLINPIKSASFPRSYQVIATRAQAVRAIDTSQHPWALMSLQSLTLAVAARLMAYGRMKGSYFNSGLLGEWAQLALLCPTMVANDLLIAEAVVLHDRRGNVIGKD
;
A
#
# COMPACT_ATOMS: atom_id res chain seq x y z
N PHE A 1 -22.40 -0.69 22.66
CA PHE A 1 -21.43 -1.59 23.34
C PHE A 1 -20.00 -1.26 22.95
N ALA A 2 -19.62 -1.29 21.66
CA ALA A 2 -18.28 -0.92 21.19
C ALA A 2 -17.80 0.47 21.67
N ASP A 3 -18.66 1.49 21.62
CA ASP A 3 -18.32 2.85 22.11
C ASP A 3 -18.18 2.94 23.64
N THR A 4 -18.90 2.10 24.37
CA THR A 4 -18.82 2.00 25.84
C THR A 4 -17.53 1.30 26.27
N VAL A 5 -17.13 0.24 25.55
CA VAL A 5 -15.88 -0.50 25.79
C VAL A 5 -14.65 0.35 25.47
N ARG A 6 -14.71 1.18 24.43
CA ARG A 6 -13.62 2.14 24.09
C ARG A 6 -13.38 3.20 25.17
N THR A 7 -14.42 3.55 25.94
CA THR A 7 -14.35 4.59 26.99
C THR A 7 -14.18 4.02 28.39
N HIS A 8 -14.44 2.73 28.59
CA HIS A 8 -14.31 2.01 29.86
C HIS A 8 -13.53 0.71 29.61
N PRO A 9 -12.19 0.70 29.78
CA PRO A 9 -11.30 -0.40 29.39
C PRO A 9 -11.43 -1.67 30.27
N GLY A 10 -12.52 -1.79 31.03
CA GLY A 10 -12.81 -2.93 31.89
C GLY A 10 -14.29 -2.97 32.22
N GLY A 11 -14.96 -4.09 31.96
CA GLY A 11 -16.37 -4.28 32.28
C GLY A 11 -16.85 -5.70 32.00
N ARG A 12 -17.96 -6.08 32.64
CA ARG A 12 -18.68 -7.31 32.32
C ARG A 12 -20.15 -6.99 32.12
N LEU A 13 -20.73 -7.52 31.05
CA LEU A 13 -22.16 -7.53 30.83
C LEU A 13 -22.70 -8.80 31.51
N GLU A 14 -23.48 -8.62 32.58
CA GLU A 14 -24.14 -9.73 33.27
C GLU A 14 -25.60 -9.79 32.84
N ALA A 15 -26.07 -10.99 32.47
CA ALA A 15 -27.50 -11.29 32.39
C ALA A 15 -27.92 -11.89 33.72
N THR A 16 -28.91 -11.27 34.36
CA THR A 16 -29.60 -11.86 35.51
C THR A 16 -30.69 -12.79 35.00
N LEU A 17 -30.49 -14.09 35.16
CA LEU A 17 -31.47 -15.13 34.90
C LEU A 17 -32.30 -15.35 36.17
N HIS A 18 -33.61 -15.18 36.08
CA HIS A 18 -34.49 -15.54 37.20
C HIS A 18 -34.84 -17.02 37.10
N THR A 19 -34.32 -17.80 38.06
CA THR A 19 -34.60 -19.24 38.18
C THR A 19 -35.51 -19.53 39.37
N ASP A 20 -36.04 -20.74 39.48
CA ASP A 20 -36.85 -21.17 40.64
C ASP A 20 -36.05 -21.10 41.97
N GLY A 21 -34.72 -21.09 41.89
CA GLY A 21 -33.81 -20.90 43.03
C GLY A 21 -33.42 -19.44 43.31
N GLY A 22 -33.95 -18.48 42.56
CA GLY A 22 -33.64 -17.04 42.67
C GLY A 22 -32.86 -16.48 41.46
N PRO A 23 -32.49 -15.18 41.52
CA PRO A 23 -31.72 -14.53 40.47
C PRO A 23 -30.28 -15.08 40.41
N LEU A 24 -29.90 -15.57 39.24
CA LEU A 24 -28.56 -16.04 38.90
C LEU A 24 -27.93 -15.06 37.90
N ASN A 25 -26.85 -14.40 38.29
CA ASN A 25 -26.10 -13.55 37.37
C ASN A 25 -25.11 -14.40 36.57
N VAL A 26 -25.24 -14.36 35.24
CA VAL A 26 -24.32 -15.01 34.30
C VAL A 26 -23.60 -13.94 33.50
N ALA A 27 -22.27 -13.99 33.46
CA ALA A 27 -21.49 -13.11 32.60
C ALA A 27 -21.70 -13.52 31.14
N VAL A 28 -22.22 -12.60 30.32
CA VAL A 28 -22.49 -12.82 28.90
C VAL A 28 -21.35 -12.29 28.04
N ILE A 29 -20.76 -11.15 28.44
CA ILE A 29 -19.63 -10.54 27.72
C ILE A 29 -18.66 -9.95 28.74
N ARG A 30 -17.35 -10.14 28.54
CA ARG A 30 -16.29 -9.48 29.31
C ARG A 30 -15.51 -8.57 28.37
N ALA A 31 -15.31 -7.32 28.77
CA ALA A 31 -14.45 -6.35 28.11
C ALA A 31 -13.26 -6.06 29.04
N GLN A 32 -12.04 -6.24 28.56
CA GLN A 32 -10.81 -5.96 29.31
C GLN A 32 -9.86 -5.13 28.45
N SER A 33 -8.93 -4.44 29.12
CA SER A 33 -7.86 -3.69 28.47
C SER A 33 -7.06 -4.66 27.59
N PRO A 34 -6.74 -4.30 26.34
CA PRO A 34 -6.15 -5.23 25.36
C PRO A 34 -4.70 -5.63 25.65
N GLN A 35 -4.08 -5.08 26.71
CA GLN A 35 -2.73 -5.48 27.12
C GLN A 35 -2.78 -6.79 27.91
N LEU A 36 -2.50 -7.89 27.22
CA LEU A 36 -2.42 -9.24 27.80
C LEU A 36 -1.10 -9.50 28.55
N ALA A 37 -0.11 -8.64 28.35
CA ALA A 37 1.15 -8.59 29.10
C ALA A 37 1.73 -7.16 29.04
N SER A 38 2.61 -6.82 29.98
CA SER A 38 3.35 -5.56 30.00
C SER A 38 4.69 -5.64 29.26
N GLY A 39 5.21 -6.84 29.06
CA GLY A 39 6.48 -7.08 28.37
C GLY A 39 6.73 -8.56 28.08
N VAL A 40 7.78 -8.83 27.31
CA VAL A 40 8.27 -10.17 27.03
C VAL A 40 9.80 -10.17 26.99
N GLN A 41 10.41 -11.24 27.48
CA GLN A 41 11.84 -11.49 27.39
C GLN A 41 12.10 -12.92 26.92
N LEU A 42 13.22 -13.13 26.23
CA LEU A 42 13.71 -14.46 25.86
C LEU A 42 14.72 -14.92 26.92
N VAL A 43 14.41 -16.00 27.63
CA VAL A 43 15.29 -16.62 28.64
C VAL A 43 15.62 -18.03 28.19
N GLY A 44 16.84 -18.22 27.70
CA GLY A 44 17.21 -19.47 27.01
C GLY A 44 16.40 -19.64 25.73
N ASP A 45 15.58 -20.68 25.70
CA ASP A 45 14.69 -21.06 24.59
C ASP A 45 13.21 -20.78 24.89
N ARG A 46 12.91 -20.03 25.96
CA ARG A 46 11.54 -19.75 26.41
C ARG A 46 11.24 -18.25 26.41
N LEU A 47 10.09 -17.90 25.86
CA LEU A 47 9.47 -16.58 26.01
C LEU A 47 8.84 -16.47 27.39
N GLU A 48 9.21 -15.46 28.16
CA GLU A 48 8.59 -15.15 29.46
C GLU A 48 7.87 -13.81 29.39
N PHE A 49 6.58 -13.79 29.72
CA PHE A 49 5.74 -12.60 29.70
C PHE A 49 5.60 -11.98 31.09
N ALA A 50 5.73 -10.65 31.15
CA ALA A 50 5.55 -9.87 32.37
C ALA A 50 4.10 -9.40 32.56
N ASP A 51 3.62 -9.38 33.80
CA ASP A 51 2.26 -8.94 34.18
C ASP A 51 1.16 -9.55 33.29
N ILE A 52 1.22 -10.87 33.07
CA ILE A 52 0.29 -11.57 32.20
C ILE A 52 -1.14 -11.49 32.72
N ALA A 53 -2.10 -11.27 31.82
CA ALA A 53 -3.51 -11.21 32.18
C ALA A 53 -4.02 -12.57 32.70
N GLU A 54 -4.86 -12.55 33.72
CA GLU A 54 -5.55 -13.74 34.24
C GLU A 54 -6.69 -14.18 33.32
N VAL A 55 -6.34 -14.77 32.17
CA VAL A 55 -7.26 -15.31 31.16
C VAL A 55 -6.81 -16.72 30.77
N SER A 56 -7.75 -17.64 30.57
CA SER A 56 -7.43 -18.98 30.05
C SER A 56 -7.09 -18.94 28.56
N ASP A 57 -6.47 -20.01 28.06
CA ASP A 57 -6.30 -20.23 26.62
C ASP A 57 -5.46 -19.14 25.94
N LEU A 58 -4.43 -18.64 26.64
CA LEU A 58 -3.48 -17.70 26.07
C LEU A 58 -2.53 -18.39 25.10
N ALA A 59 -2.33 -17.77 23.97
CA ALA A 59 -1.34 -18.15 22.98
C ALA A 59 -0.56 -16.93 22.51
N VAL A 60 0.62 -17.17 21.93
CA VAL A 60 1.44 -16.14 21.30
C VAL A 60 1.61 -16.45 19.82
N ARG A 61 1.44 -15.42 19.00
CA ARG A 61 1.86 -15.42 17.59
C ARG A 61 3.28 -14.91 17.50
N VAL A 62 4.15 -15.67 16.86
CA VAL A 62 5.57 -15.35 16.69
C VAL A 62 5.87 -15.19 15.20
N TRP A 63 6.36 -14.02 14.82
CA TRP A 63 6.87 -13.74 13.48
C TRP A 63 8.38 -13.62 13.53
N ASN A 64 9.07 -14.33 12.63
CA ASN A 64 10.51 -14.14 12.43
C ASN A 64 10.76 -12.93 11.52
N THR A 65 11.55 -11.96 12.00
CA THR A 65 11.85 -10.74 11.24
C THR A 65 12.80 -10.97 10.06
N THR A 66 13.48 -12.11 10.01
CA THR A 66 14.38 -12.48 8.90
C THR A 66 13.67 -13.26 7.80
N THR A 67 12.43 -13.71 8.02
CA THR A 67 11.59 -14.37 7.01
C THR A 67 10.16 -13.80 7.04
N PRO A 68 9.98 -12.50 6.74
CA PRO A 68 8.68 -11.82 6.85
C PRO A 68 7.60 -12.33 5.87
N TRP A 69 7.97 -13.18 4.91
CA TRP A 69 7.06 -13.89 4.01
C TRP A 69 6.47 -15.17 4.62
N MET A 70 6.99 -15.62 5.77
CA MET A 70 6.45 -16.77 6.48
C MET A 70 5.32 -16.32 7.42
N PRO A 71 4.24 -17.11 7.55
CA PRO A 71 3.15 -16.81 8.47
C PRO A 71 3.62 -16.85 9.93
N ALA A 72 2.81 -16.28 10.82
CA ALA A 72 3.05 -16.38 12.25
C ALA A 72 2.94 -17.84 12.72
N GLU A 73 3.86 -18.26 13.58
CA GLU A 73 3.71 -19.50 14.32
C GLU A 73 2.95 -19.25 15.62
N VAL A 74 1.99 -20.12 15.94
CA VAL A 74 1.17 -20.02 17.15
C VAL A 74 1.70 -20.98 18.20
N LEU A 75 2.10 -20.45 19.35
CA LEU A 75 2.64 -21.21 20.47
C LEU A 75 1.73 -21.06 21.69
N ALA A 76 1.45 -22.16 22.39
CA ALA A 76 0.69 -22.14 23.63
C ALA A 76 1.50 -21.43 24.73
N VAL A 77 0.81 -20.61 25.54
CA VAL A 77 1.40 -19.94 26.70
C VAL A 77 1.00 -20.69 27.97
N GLU A 78 1.97 -21.33 28.59
CA GLU A 78 1.80 -22.11 29.83
C GLU A 78 2.62 -21.48 30.96
N ASN A 79 1.99 -21.32 32.14
CA ASN A 79 2.65 -20.75 33.32
C ASN A 79 3.37 -19.41 33.05
N GLY A 80 2.76 -18.54 32.24
CA GLY A 80 3.32 -17.23 31.89
C GLY A 80 4.42 -17.22 30.83
N GLY A 81 4.65 -18.33 30.13
CA GLY A 81 5.64 -18.37 29.05
C GLY A 81 5.35 -19.38 27.95
N ALA A 82 6.04 -19.25 26.81
CA ALA A 82 5.90 -20.13 25.66
C ALA A 82 7.27 -20.69 25.25
N GLN A 83 7.33 -21.98 24.97
CA GLN A 83 8.56 -22.64 24.50
C GLN A 83 8.77 -22.31 23.02
N LEU A 84 9.94 -21.78 22.66
CA LEU A 84 10.30 -21.60 21.25
C LEU A 84 10.74 -22.94 20.65
N PRO A 85 10.30 -23.25 19.42
CA PRO A 85 10.86 -24.35 18.64
C PRO A 85 12.27 -24.01 18.14
N GLU A 86 13.06 -25.04 17.85
CA GLU A 86 14.49 -24.91 17.51
C GLU A 86 14.75 -23.98 16.32
N HIS A 87 13.88 -23.99 15.29
CA HIS A 87 14.04 -23.14 14.11
C HIS A 87 13.77 -21.65 14.37
N LEU A 88 13.20 -21.29 15.52
CA LEU A 88 13.03 -19.90 15.95
C LEU A 88 14.12 -19.42 16.91
N ILE A 89 15.08 -20.27 17.26
CA ILE A 89 16.22 -19.93 18.11
C ILE A 89 17.39 -19.46 17.24
N GLU A 90 18.03 -18.36 17.63
CA GLU A 90 19.15 -17.73 16.89
C GLU A 90 18.84 -17.43 15.41
N CYS A 91 17.57 -17.15 15.11
CA CYS A 91 17.08 -16.91 13.75
C CYS A 91 16.87 -15.42 13.44
N GLY A 92 17.47 -14.53 14.25
CA GLY A 92 17.26 -13.08 14.21
C GLY A 92 16.02 -12.64 14.99
N SER A 93 15.82 -11.33 15.12
CA SER A 93 14.77 -10.77 15.99
C SER A 93 13.39 -11.37 15.72
N LEU A 94 12.56 -11.49 16.76
CA LEU A 94 11.19 -11.98 16.67
C LEU A 94 10.20 -10.86 17.01
N ARG A 95 9.02 -10.90 16.42
CA ARG A 95 7.86 -10.13 16.89
C ARG A 95 6.84 -11.07 17.52
N CYS A 96 6.33 -10.68 18.68
CA CYS A 96 5.41 -11.50 19.47
C CYS A 96 4.14 -10.73 19.81
N LEU A 97 2.99 -11.35 19.59
CA LEU A 97 1.69 -10.81 19.98
C LEU A 97 0.89 -11.86 20.72
N LEU A 98 0.53 -11.57 21.98
CA LEU A 98 -0.40 -12.39 22.74
C LEU A 98 -1.82 -12.23 22.21
N PHE A 99 -2.57 -13.33 22.24
CA PHE A 99 -3.99 -13.34 21.97
C PHE A 99 -4.66 -14.46 22.78
N VAL A 100 -6.00 -14.43 22.85
CA VAL A 100 -6.79 -15.50 23.43
C VAL A 100 -7.17 -16.45 22.30
N ASP A 101 -6.74 -17.71 22.39
CA ASP A 101 -7.04 -18.77 21.44
C ASP A 101 -8.37 -19.45 21.81
N ASP A 102 -9.47 -18.84 21.38
CA ASP A 102 -10.81 -19.36 21.64
C ASP A 102 -11.12 -20.54 20.70
N PRO A 103 -11.33 -21.77 21.22
CA PRO A 103 -11.59 -22.95 20.39
C PRO A 103 -12.90 -22.87 19.59
N TRP A 104 -13.79 -21.92 19.91
CA TRP A 104 -15.03 -21.68 19.19
C TRP A 104 -14.91 -20.60 18.12
N ILE A 105 -13.80 -19.84 18.11
CA ILE A 105 -13.55 -18.75 17.17
C ILE A 105 -12.18 -18.97 16.51
N LEU A 106 -12.19 -19.48 15.29
CA LEU A 106 -11.02 -19.52 14.43
C LEU A 106 -10.55 -18.09 14.15
N THR A 107 -9.45 -17.69 14.80
CA THR A 107 -8.83 -16.39 14.59
C THR A 107 -7.59 -16.60 13.74
N GLU A 108 -7.66 -16.26 12.46
CA GLU A 108 -6.49 -16.30 11.59
C GLU A 108 -5.42 -15.28 12.05
N PRO A 109 -4.12 -15.63 11.99
CA PRO A 109 -3.06 -14.68 12.26
C PRO A 109 -3.06 -13.59 11.19
N PRO A 110 -2.85 -12.30 11.56
CA PRO A 110 -2.62 -11.29 10.55
C PRO A 110 -1.36 -11.68 9.75
N PRO A 111 -1.35 -11.41 8.43
CA PRO A 111 -0.24 -11.83 7.56
C PRO A 111 1.08 -11.18 7.95
N HIS A 112 1.04 -10.02 8.63
CA HIS A 112 2.21 -9.33 9.13
C HIS A 112 2.05 -8.98 10.61
N ALA A 113 3.18 -8.92 11.31
CA ALA A 113 3.23 -8.51 12.71
C ALA A 113 2.70 -7.07 12.89
N PRO A 114 1.70 -6.85 13.75
CA PRO A 114 1.21 -5.50 14.08
C PRO A 114 2.30 -4.63 14.70
N ALA A 115 2.16 -3.30 14.59
CA ALA A 115 3.17 -2.35 15.07
C ALA A 115 3.36 -2.40 16.60
N ASP A 116 2.29 -2.73 17.33
CA ASP A 116 2.21 -2.89 18.78
C ASP A 116 2.65 -4.27 19.29
N SER A 117 3.07 -5.18 18.41
CA SER A 117 3.73 -6.42 18.83
C SER A 117 5.05 -6.15 19.55
N PHE A 118 5.38 -6.99 20.53
CA PHE A 118 6.67 -6.93 21.21
C PHE A 118 7.80 -7.33 20.27
N LEU A 119 8.91 -6.58 20.30
CA LEU A 119 10.13 -6.93 19.58
C LEU A 119 11.12 -7.62 20.54
N ILE A 120 11.57 -8.80 20.16
CA ILE A 120 12.55 -9.59 20.90
C ILE A 120 13.84 -9.62 20.08
N GLU A 121 14.91 -9.08 20.63
CA GLU A 121 16.20 -9.10 19.97
C GLU A 121 16.93 -10.43 20.24
N GLN A 122 17.28 -11.13 19.17
CA GLN A 122 18.21 -12.25 19.19
C GLN A 122 19.12 -12.17 17.96
N LEU A 123 20.26 -12.85 18.02
CA LEU A 123 21.23 -12.89 16.94
C LEU A 123 20.80 -13.86 15.83
N GLY A 124 21.53 -13.83 14.71
CA GLY A 124 21.42 -14.79 13.61
C GLY A 124 20.34 -14.49 12.57
N TRP A 125 19.96 -15.52 11.81
CA TRP A 125 19.01 -15.46 10.70
C TRP A 125 18.44 -16.86 10.43
N SER A 126 17.26 -16.93 9.82
CA SER A 126 16.72 -18.22 9.38
C SER A 126 17.50 -18.79 8.19
N GLU A 127 17.71 -20.10 8.19
CA GLU A 127 18.22 -20.85 7.05
C GLU A 127 17.13 -21.71 6.38
N GLU A 128 15.87 -21.45 6.72
CA GLU A 128 14.72 -22.11 6.12
C GLU A 128 14.42 -21.55 4.72
N GLY A 129 14.17 -22.47 3.79
CA GLY A 129 13.78 -22.15 2.43
C GLY A 129 14.83 -22.48 1.39
N ASN A 130 14.69 -21.87 0.21
CA ASN A 130 15.62 -22.03 -0.89
C ASN A 130 16.86 -21.11 -0.76
N SER A 131 17.82 -21.25 -1.68
CA SER A 131 19.07 -20.48 -1.62
C SER A 131 18.89 -18.96 -1.62
N ASP A 132 17.87 -18.47 -2.30
CA ASP A 132 17.64 -17.04 -2.49
C ASP A 132 16.90 -16.46 -1.28
N GLN A 133 15.93 -17.21 -0.75
CA GLN A 133 15.29 -16.92 0.54
C GLN A 133 16.31 -16.88 1.68
N ASN A 134 17.26 -17.83 1.73
CA ASN A 134 18.32 -17.85 2.74
C ASN A 134 19.25 -16.63 2.62
N ARG A 135 19.57 -16.18 1.41
CA ARG A 135 20.36 -14.95 1.21
C ARG A 135 19.58 -13.69 1.61
N LEU A 136 18.29 -13.64 1.32
CA LEU A 136 17.42 -12.54 1.77
C LEU A 136 17.27 -12.53 3.30
N SER A 137 17.13 -13.69 3.93
CA SER A 137 17.07 -13.82 5.38
C SER A 137 18.36 -13.37 6.05
N ARG A 138 19.52 -13.79 5.53
CA ARG A 138 20.84 -13.27 5.95
C ARG A 138 20.93 -11.77 5.82
N TYR A 139 20.42 -11.21 4.72
CA TYR A 139 20.38 -9.77 4.54
C TYR A 139 19.52 -9.08 5.60
N LEU A 140 18.39 -9.67 6.01
CA LEU A 140 17.48 -9.14 7.03
C LEU A 140 17.95 -9.35 8.48
N GLY A 141 18.70 -10.40 8.77
CA GLY A 141 19.31 -10.66 10.07
C GLY A 141 20.65 -9.95 10.29
N SER A 142 21.37 -9.60 9.22
CA SER A 142 22.70 -8.96 9.32
C SER A 142 22.71 -7.49 8.87
N GLN A 143 23.81 -6.78 9.15
CA GLN A 143 24.08 -5.45 8.58
C GLN A 143 24.82 -5.52 7.22
N SER A 144 24.64 -6.62 6.47
CA SER A 144 25.33 -6.83 5.19
C SER A 144 24.81 -5.92 4.07
N SER A 145 25.57 -5.85 2.98
CA SER A 145 25.09 -5.30 1.71
C SER A 145 23.93 -6.12 1.15
N ALA A 146 23.10 -5.50 0.33
CA ALA A 146 21.99 -6.20 -0.32
C ALA A 146 22.49 -7.31 -1.26
N PRO A 147 21.74 -8.41 -1.35
CA PRO A 147 22.13 -9.59 -2.12
C PRO A 147 21.81 -9.36 -3.62
N VAL A 148 22.49 -8.41 -4.26
CA VAL A 148 22.22 -8.00 -5.65
C VAL A 148 22.40 -9.11 -6.69
N ASP A 149 23.01 -10.23 -6.30
CA ASP A 149 23.29 -11.42 -7.10
C ASP A 149 22.14 -12.44 -7.16
N ILE A 150 21.04 -12.24 -6.41
CA ILE A 150 19.95 -13.24 -6.32
C ILE A 150 18.88 -13.13 -7.42
N GLY A 151 18.99 -12.14 -8.31
CA GLY A 151 17.90 -11.83 -9.24
C GLY A 151 16.63 -11.40 -8.50
N PHE A 152 15.50 -11.27 -9.21
CA PHE A 152 14.23 -10.94 -8.57
C PHE A 152 13.59 -12.19 -7.92
N VAL A 153 13.25 -12.08 -6.63
CA VAL A 153 12.40 -13.05 -5.91
C VAL A 153 11.18 -12.34 -5.28
N PRO A 154 9.97 -12.95 -5.29
CA PRO A 154 8.74 -12.31 -4.80
C PRO A 154 8.82 -11.82 -3.35
N GLU A 155 9.52 -12.56 -2.50
CA GLU A 155 9.68 -12.31 -1.05
C GLU A 155 10.40 -10.98 -0.75
N VAL A 156 11.05 -10.36 -1.75
CA VAL A 156 11.58 -9.00 -1.62
C VAL A 156 10.48 -8.02 -1.23
N TRP A 157 9.23 -8.22 -1.66
CA TRP A 157 8.13 -7.34 -1.28
C TRP A 157 7.78 -7.44 0.20
N ASP A 158 7.71 -8.65 0.76
CA ASP A 158 7.46 -8.85 2.20
C ASP A 158 8.62 -8.28 3.03
N ALA A 159 9.86 -8.47 2.57
CA ALA A 159 11.04 -7.88 3.18
C ALA A 159 10.97 -6.34 3.19
N LEU A 160 10.56 -5.72 2.08
CA LEU A 160 10.40 -4.27 1.99
C LEU A 160 9.23 -3.75 2.83
N ALA A 161 8.10 -4.47 2.87
CA ALA A 161 6.95 -4.15 3.72
C ALA A 161 7.36 -4.14 5.19
N TRP A 162 8.09 -5.16 5.62
CA TRP A 162 8.65 -5.26 6.97
C TRP A 162 9.63 -4.12 7.28
N LEU A 163 10.61 -3.87 6.40
CA LEU A 163 11.58 -2.78 6.58
C LEU A 163 10.94 -1.40 6.65
N ALA A 164 9.84 -1.19 5.92
CA ALA A 164 9.08 0.05 5.96
C ALA A 164 8.38 0.24 7.31
N ALA A 165 7.74 -0.81 7.84
CA ALA A 165 7.06 -0.79 9.13
C ALA A 165 8.04 -0.56 10.30
N ASP A 166 9.26 -1.11 10.22
CA ASP A 166 10.26 -1.03 11.28
C ASP A 166 11.12 0.24 11.23
N GLY A 167 10.84 1.18 10.31
CA GLY A 167 11.58 2.44 10.17
C GLY A 167 13.02 2.29 9.66
N LYS A 168 13.41 1.10 9.17
CA LYS A 168 14.78 0.76 8.74
C LYS A 168 15.08 1.21 7.31
N ALA A 169 14.85 2.50 7.04
CA ALA A 169 14.90 3.10 5.69
C ALA A 169 16.22 2.90 4.92
N LYS A 170 17.37 2.81 5.61
CA LYS A 170 18.69 2.62 4.96
C LYS A 170 18.81 1.26 4.27
N ARG A 171 18.16 0.22 4.82
CA ARG A 171 18.16 -1.14 4.27
C ARG A 171 17.19 -1.27 3.09
N PHE A 172 16.17 -0.42 3.05
CA PHE A 172 15.23 -0.37 1.93
C PHE A 172 15.95 -0.20 0.58
N ALA A 173 16.96 0.68 0.51
CA ALA A 173 17.63 1.05 -0.73
C ALA A 173 18.27 -0.14 -1.46
N GLY A 174 18.92 -1.05 -0.73
CA GLY A 174 19.64 -2.16 -1.34
C GLY A 174 18.74 -3.19 -2.03
N LEU A 175 17.51 -3.38 -1.54
CA LEU A 175 16.53 -4.28 -2.16
C LEU A 175 15.81 -3.66 -3.37
N THR A 176 15.82 -2.33 -3.50
CA THR A 176 15.15 -1.67 -4.65
C THR A 176 15.81 -1.96 -5.99
N GLU A 177 17.11 -2.31 -6.01
CA GLU A 177 17.82 -2.64 -7.25
C GLU A 177 17.34 -3.97 -7.84
N LEU A 178 17.04 -4.95 -6.98
CA LEU A 178 16.49 -6.25 -7.39
C LEU A 178 15.17 -6.09 -8.13
N LEU A 179 14.26 -5.27 -7.58
CA LEU A 179 12.96 -4.99 -8.20
C LEU A 179 13.07 -4.29 -9.57
N GLN A 180 14.10 -3.47 -9.74
CA GLN A 180 14.29 -2.70 -10.98
C GLN A 180 14.94 -3.52 -12.10
N SER A 181 15.50 -4.70 -11.79
CA SER A 181 16.08 -5.60 -12.79
C SER A 181 15.02 -6.30 -13.63
N GLU A 182 13.87 -6.66 -13.04
CA GLU A 182 12.71 -7.26 -13.71
C GLU A 182 11.42 -6.50 -13.39
N PRO A 183 11.22 -5.27 -13.93
CA PRO A 183 10.15 -4.38 -13.46
C PRO A 183 8.73 -4.93 -13.62
N ARG A 184 8.46 -5.63 -14.72
CA ARG A 184 7.14 -6.22 -15.03
C ARG A 184 6.78 -7.29 -14.01
N ARG A 185 7.67 -8.27 -13.83
CA ARG A 185 7.50 -9.35 -12.87
C ARG A 185 7.43 -8.84 -11.42
N ALA A 186 8.25 -7.84 -11.08
CA ALA A 186 8.18 -7.19 -9.78
C ALA A 186 6.81 -6.54 -9.53
N LEU A 187 6.22 -5.90 -10.54
CA LEU A 187 4.89 -5.28 -10.46
C LEU A 187 3.79 -6.33 -10.26
N GLU A 188 3.81 -7.40 -11.05
CA GLU A 188 2.83 -8.51 -10.97
C GLU A 188 2.89 -9.20 -9.60
N CYS A 189 4.09 -9.58 -9.14
CA CYS A 189 4.25 -10.21 -7.82
C CYS A 189 3.78 -9.31 -6.66
N LEU A 190 3.94 -7.98 -6.77
CA LEU A 190 3.37 -7.08 -5.77
C LEU A 190 1.84 -7.14 -5.80
N GLY A 191 1.25 -7.20 -6.99
CA GLY A 191 -0.18 -7.32 -7.19
C GLY A 191 -0.77 -8.58 -6.57
N ASP A 192 -0.08 -9.71 -6.69
CA ASP A 192 -0.48 -11.02 -6.14
C ASP A 192 -0.19 -11.20 -4.64
N SER A 193 0.64 -10.33 -4.05
CA SER A 193 0.99 -10.45 -2.63
C SER A 193 -0.20 -10.18 -1.69
N THR A 194 -0.10 -10.68 -0.45
CA THR A 194 -1.07 -10.44 0.63
C THR A 194 -0.89 -9.08 1.32
N ILE A 195 0.04 -8.26 0.84
CA ILE A 195 0.32 -6.94 1.40
C ILE A 195 -0.93 -6.05 1.31
N PRO A 196 -1.30 -5.28 2.35
CA PRO A 196 -2.44 -4.39 2.29
C PRO A 196 -2.35 -3.38 1.12
N VAL A 197 -3.47 -3.08 0.48
CA VAL A 197 -3.53 -2.22 -0.74
C VAL A 197 -2.82 -0.87 -0.55
N GLY A 198 -3.01 -0.21 0.59
CA GLY A 198 -2.31 1.04 0.91
C GLY A 198 -0.78 0.89 0.95
N ALA A 199 -0.31 -0.22 1.53
CA ALA A 199 1.11 -0.52 1.58
C ALA A 199 1.67 -0.89 0.20
N LYS A 200 0.90 -1.58 -0.66
CA LYS A 200 1.30 -1.85 -2.05
C LYS A 200 1.65 -0.56 -2.81
N MET A 201 0.79 0.46 -2.74
CA MET A 201 1.02 1.74 -3.42
C MET A 201 2.21 2.52 -2.82
N ALA A 202 2.40 2.46 -1.50
CA ALA A 202 3.58 3.03 -0.86
C ALA A 202 4.88 2.34 -1.30
N LEU A 203 4.88 1.00 -1.38
CA LEU A 203 6.04 0.20 -1.77
C LEU A 203 6.43 0.38 -3.23
N VAL A 204 5.46 0.39 -4.16
CA VAL A 204 5.75 0.62 -5.59
C VAL A 204 6.33 2.02 -5.84
N THR A 205 5.89 3.01 -5.04
CA THR A 205 6.40 4.38 -5.07
C THR A 205 7.82 4.43 -4.50
N ARG A 206 8.01 3.93 -3.29
CA ARG A 206 9.29 4.00 -2.56
C ARG A 206 10.41 3.20 -3.23
N SER A 207 10.06 2.09 -3.88
CA SER A 207 11.01 1.24 -4.62
C SER A 207 11.48 1.83 -5.95
N ARG A 208 10.93 2.98 -6.37
CA ARG A 208 11.11 3.59 -7.70
C ARG A 208 10.56 2.75 -8.85
N LEU A 209 9.83 1.67 -8.59
CA LEU A 209 9.30 0.82 -9.64
C LEU A 209 8.36 1.58 -10.59
N ILE A 210 7.62 2.57 -10.07
CA ILE A 210 6.79 3.49 -10.88
C ILE A 210 7.54 4.28 -11.96
N THR A 211 8.87 4.40 -11.85
CA THR A 211 9.74 5.06 -12.84
C THR A 211 10.29 4.11 -13.90
N ARG A 212 9.86 2.85 -13.90
CA ARG A 212 10.29 1.83 -14.85
C ARG A 212 9.21 1.52 -15.88
N ASN A 213 9.64 1.10 -17.05
CA ASN A 213 8.77 0.61 -18.11
C ASN A 213 8.44 -0.86 -17.84
N PHE A 214 7.18 -1.24 -18.02
CA PHE A 214 6.68 -2.59 -17.81
C PHE A 214 6.43 -3.35 -19.12
N ALA A 215 6.72 -2.72 -20.27
CA ALA A 215 6.54 -3.31 -21.58
C ALA A 215 7.51 -4.47 -21.80
N ILE A 216 6.98 -5.56 -22.36
CA ILE A 216 7.70 -6.77 -22.76
C ILE A 216 7.33 -7.13 -24.21
N ASP A 217 8.12 -7.99 -24.84
CA ASP A 217 7.89 -8.40 -26.23
C ASP A 217 6.83 -9.51 -26.33
N ASP A 218 6.86 -10.46 -25.40
CA ASP A 218 5.88 -11.53 -25.26
C ASP A 218 4.80 -11.12 -24.25
N THR A 219 3.64 -10.72 -24.76
CA THR A 219 2.59 -10.05 -23.99
C THR A 219 1.48 -10.99 -23.54
N LEU A 220 1.48 -12.25 -23.99
CA LEU A 220 0.45 -13.21 -23.65
C LEU A 220 0.58 -13.62 -22.18
N ASN A 221 -0.39 -13.24 -21.36
CA ASN A 221 -0.41 -13.48 -19.93
C ASN A 221 -1.82 -13.83 -19.43
N GLU A 222 -1.90 -14.28 -18.18
CA GLU A 222 -3.17 -14.32 -17.47
C GLU A 222 -3.52 -12.91 -16.98
N LEU A 223 -4.77 -12.49 -17.21
CA LEU A 223 -5.24 -11.17 -16.78
C LEU A 223 -5.23 -11.07 -15.26
N HIS A 224 -4.55 -10.05 -14.75
CA HIS A 224 -4.31 -9.88 -13.33
C HIS A 224 -5.62 -9.65 -12.54
N ALA A 225 -5.79 -10.29 -11.38
CA ALA A 225 -7.02 -10.16 -10.58
C ALA A 225 -7.17 -8.77 -9.95
N HIS A 226 -6.08 -8.19 -9.44
CA HIS A 226 -6.08 -6.83 -8.91
C HIS A 226 -6.16 -5.76 -10.04
N PRO A 227 -7.21 -4.91 -10.08
CA PRO A 227 -7.49 -4.02 -11.21
C PRO A 227 -6.36 -3.06 -11.56
N TRP A 228 -5.74 -2.40 -10.57
CA TRP A 228 -4.69 -1.41 -10.85
C TRP A 228 -3.43 -2.03 -11.47
N PHE A 229 -2.93 -3.14 -10.91
CA PHE A 229 -1.76 -3.84 -11.43
C PHE A 229 -2.02 -4.36 -12.85
N GLY A 230 -3.18 -4.98 -13.06
CA GLY A 230 -3.59 -5.44 -14.39
C GLY A 230 -3.68 -4.29 -15.40
N CYS A 231 -4.32 -3.17 -15.07
CA CYS A 231 -4.35 -2.03 -15.97
C CYS A 231 -2.95 -1.50 -16.32
N MET A 232 -2.02 -1.44 -15.37
CA MET A 232 -0.65 -0.98 -15.64
C MET A 232 0.15 -1.94 -16.53
N VAL A 233 -0.07 -3.24 -16.35
CA VAL A 233 0.45 -4.35 -17.18
C VAL A 233 -0.09 -4.22 -18.61
N GLU A 234 -1.42 -4.25 -18.76
CA GLU A 234 -2.12 -4.17 -20.04
C GLU A 234 -1.82 -2.87 -20.82
N LEU A 235 -1.71 -1.73 -20.13
CA LEU A 235 -1.32 -0.45 -20.75
C LEU A 235 0.08 -0.51 -21.35
N ALA A 236 1.01 -1.21 -20.72
CA ALA A 236 2.38 -1.33 -21.20
C ALA A 236 2.47 -2.14 -22.50
N ASP A 237 1.55 -3.09 -22.68
CA ASP A 237 1.51 -4.02 -23.80
C ASP A 237 0.83 -3.42 -25.04
N LEU A 238 -0.04 -2.42 -24.86
CA LEU A 238 -0.81 -1.78 -25.94
C LEU A 238 0.03 -1.37 -27.15
N THR A 239 1.26 -0.89 -26.95
CA THR A 239 2.13 -0.50 -28.07
C THR A 239 2.56 -1.70 -28.92
N SER A 240 2.89 -2.82 -28.27
CA SER A 240 3.27 -4.07 -28.95
C SER A 240 2.04 -4.66 -29.67
N LEU A 241 0.93 -4.79 -28.93
CA LEU A 241 -0.34 -5.32 -29.42
C LEU A 241 -0.88 -4.54 -30.63
N TYR A 242 -0.77 -3.21 -30.62
CA TYR A 242 -1.19 -2.38 -31.76
C TYR A 242 -0.32 -2.59 -33.00
N ARG A 243 1.00 -2.78 -32.83
CA ARG A 243 1.89 -3.04 -33.97
C ARG A 243 1.63 -4.40 -34.61
N ARG A 244 1.31 -5.41 -33.80
CA ARG A 244 1.05 -6.79 -34.22
C ARG A 244 -0.44 -7.10 -34.35
N ARG A 245 -1.30 -6.08 -34.44
CA ARG A 245 -2.77 -6.21 -34.27
C ARG A 245 -3.46 -7.21 -35.20
N ASP A 246 -2.88 -7.45 -36.38
CA ASP A 246 -3.40 -8.42 -37.34
C ASP A 246 -3.05 -9.87 -36.97
N GLU A 247 -1.96 -10.07 -36.22
CA GLU A 247 -1.46 -11.38 -35.75
C GLU A 247 -2.06 -11.77 -34.39
N VAL A 248 -2.22 -10.80 -33.48
CA VAL A 248 -2.67 -11.00 -32.09
C VAL A 248 -4.05 -10.37 -31.82
N SER A 249 -4.95 -10.47 -32.79
CA SER A 249 -6.26 -9.79 -32.73
C SER A 249 -7.12 -10.17 -31.51
N MET A 250 -7.07 -11.44 -31.08
CA MET A 250 -7.80 -11.95 -29.92
C MET A 250 -7.23 -11.45 -28.60
N GLU A 251 -5.90 -11.58 -28.41
CA GLU A 251 -5.18 -11.07 -27.23
C GLU A 251 -5.42 -9.57 -27.07
N ARG A 252 -5.29 -8.81 -28.16
CA ARG A 252 -5.58 -7.38 -28.17
C ARG A 252 -7.04 -7.07 -27.79
N ALA A 253 -7.99 -7.87 -28.25
CA ALA A 253 -9.40 -7.68 -27.89
C ALA A 253 -9.64 -7.93 -26.39
N GLU A 254 -9.00 -8.94 -25.81
CA GLU A 254 -9.02 -9.22 -24.36
C GLU A 254 -8.41 -8.08 -23.56
N THR A 255 -7.21 -7.61 -23.91
CA THR A 255 -6.56 -6.45 -23.27
C THR A 255 -7.48 -5.21 -23.29
N LEU A 256 -8.09 -4.91 -24.43
CA LEU A 256 -9.00 -3.75 -24.55
C LEU A 256 -10.31 -3.93 -23.76
N ALA A 257 -10.83 -5.15 -23.69
CA ALA A 257 -12.00 -5.47 -22.88
C ALA A 257 -11.68 -5.31 -21.39
N TYR A 258 -10.54 -5.84 -20.94
CA TYR A 258 -10.06 -5.72 -19.58
C TYR A 258 -9.83 -4.27 -19.16
N LEU A 259 -9.14 -3.48 -19.99
CA LEU A 259 -8.91 -2.05 -19.72
C LEU A 259 -10.23 -1.26 -19.62
N ARG A 260 -11.23 -1.60 -20.43
CA ARG A 260 -12.56 -0.98 -20.35
C ARG A 260 -13.29 -1.39 -19.07
N GLU A 261 -13.29 -2.68 -18.73
CA GLU A 261 -13.97 -3.21 -17.56
C GLU A 261 -13.35 -2.69 -16.25
N ARG A 262 -12.02 -2.77 -16.13
CA ARG A 262 -11.30 -2.44 -14.90
C ARG A 262 -10.90 -0.98 -14.81
N GLY A 263 -10.52 -0.36 -15.92
CA GLY A 263 -10.15 1.06 -15.97
C GLY A 263 -11.33 2.01 -16.15
N GLY A 264 -12.37 1.57 -16.85
CA GLY A 264 -13.59 2.33 -17.13
C GLY A 264 -13.54 3.10 -18.45
N GLU A 265 -14.69 3.60 -18.90
CA GLU A 265 -14.81 4.35 -20.16
C GLU A 265 -13.93 5.61 -20.17
N ALA A 266 -13.75 6.27 -19.02
CA ALA A 266 -12.86 7.42 -18.90
C ALA A 266 -11.39 7.09 -19.27
N LEU A 267 -10.93 5.86 -18.97
CA LEU A 267 -9.60 5.41 -19.41
C LEU A 267 -9.56 5.22 -20.92
N ILE A 268 -10.59 4.60 -21.50
CA ILE A 268 -10.69 4.37 -22.94
C ILE A 268 -10.76 5.69 -23.72
N GLU A 269 -11.53 6.66 -23.25
CA GLU A 269 -11.62 8.00 -23.85
C GLU A 269 -10.29 8.75 -23.79
N LEU A 270 -9.58 8.65 -22.65
CA LEU A 270 -8.23 9.22 -22.49
C LEU A 270 -7.25 8.58 -23.48
N LEU A 271 -7.27 7.26 -23.64
CA LEU A 271 -6.42 6.54 -24.59
C LEU A 271 -6.78 6.83 -26.04
N ALA A 272 -8.05 7.07 -26.36
CA ALA A 272 -8.50 7.36 -27.72
C ALA A 272 -8.16 8.79 -28.16
N SER A 273 -8.39 9.77 -27.28
CA SER A 273 -8.38 11.20 -27.65
C SER A 273 -7.23 11.99 -27.03
N GLY A 274 -6.63 11.47 -25.97
CA GLY A 274 -5.72 12.21 -25.09
C GLY A 274 -6.43 13.32 -24.30
N ALA A 275 -7.75 13.45 -24.43
CA ALA A 275 -8.54 14.42 -23.70
C ALA A 275 -8.80 13.91 -22.28
N THR A 276 -8.92 14.85 -21.35
CA THR A 276 -9.11 14.56 -19.93
C THR A 276 -10.40 15.15 -19.34
N PRO A 277 -11.53 15.24 -20.07
CA PRO A 277 -12.75 15.77 -19.48
C PRO A 277 -13.21 14.80 -18.37
N GLY A 278 -13.44 15.31 -17.15
CA GLY A 278 -13.90 14.51 -16.00
C GLY A 278 -12.85 14.27 -14.91
N PHE A 279 -11.54 14.25 -15.21
CA PHE A 279 -10.51 14.13 -14.16
C PHE A 279 -10.31 15.41 -13.34
N ILE A 280 -11.03 16.50 -13.67
CA ILE A 280 -11.08 17.68 -12.83
C ILE A 280 -11.82 17.39 -11.52
N ASP A 281 -12.79 16.47 -11.54
CA ASP A 281 -13.61 16.10 -10.39
C ASP A 281 -12.82 15.32 -9.32
N SER A 282 -11.60 14.87 -9.65
CA SER A 282 -10.66 14.29 -8.69
C SER A 282 -9.65 15.32 -8.14
N SER A 283 -9.84 16.60 -8.42
CA SER A 283 -8.95 17.69 -7.98
C SER A 283 -9.48 18.34 -6.71
N ILE A 284 -8.57 18.75 -5.83
CA ILE A 284 -8.95 19.61 -4.70
C ILE A 284 -9.18 21.03 -5.23
N ASP A 285 -10.35 21.58 -4.95
CA ASP A 285 -10.77 22.91 -5.37
C ASP A 285 -11.37 23.71 -4.18
N SER A 286 -11.86 24.92 -4.45
CA SER A 286 -12.48 25.74 -3.41
C SER A 286 -13.74 25.10 -2.80
N ALA A 287 -14.48 24.26 -3.54
CA ALA A 287 -15.62 23.53 -2.99
C ALA A 287 -15.14 22.47 -1.99
N THR A 288 -14.10 21.72 -2.34
CA THR A 288 -13.45 20.71 -1.49
C THR A 288 -12.92 21.33 -0.19
N VAL A 289 -12.32 22.53 -0.25
CA VAL A 289 -11.89 23.26 0.95
C VAL A 289 -13.07 23.64 1.84
N LYS A 290 -14.21 24.08 1.27
CA LYS A 290 -15.42 24.34 2.05
C LYS A 290 -15.95 23.06 2.73
N ARG A 291 -15.91 21.93 2.02
CA ARG A 291 -16.27 20.61 2.56
C ARG A 291 -15.37 20.16 3.71
N SER A 292 -14.13 20.67 3.81
CA SER A 292 -13.24 20.33 4.92
C SER A 292 -13.74 20.76 6.30
N ALA A 293 -14.78 21.61 6.36
CA ALA A 293 -15.46 21.97 7.61
C ALA A 293 -16.54 20.94 8.03
N GLU A 294 -16.88 19.98 7.17
CA GLU A 294 -17.83 18.90 7.49
C GLU A 294 -17.27 17.99 8.62
N PRO A 295 -18.13 17.44 9.50
CA PRO A 295 -17.73 16.44 10.49
C PRO A 295 -17.12 15.20 9.82
N LEU A 296 -16.00 14.71 10.34
CA LEU A 296 -15.28 13.56 9.76
C LEU A 296 -16.16 12.30 9.65
N ILE A 297 -17.08 12.09 10.59
CA ILE A 297 -18.00 10.95 10.57
C ILE A 297 -18.88 10.89 9.32
N HIS A 298 -19.24 12.05 8.74
CA HIS A 298 -20.01 12.10 7.49
C HIS A 298 -19.13 11.71 6.30
N LEU A 299 -17.88 12.16 6.27
CA LEU A 299 -16.91 11.78 5.24
C LEU A 299 -16.57 10.28 5.31
N GLU A 300 -16.47 9.71 6.52
CA GLU A 300 -16.28 8.27 6.73
C GLU A 300 -17.49 7.45 6.27
N ALA A 301 -18.71 7.95 6.52
CA ALA A 301 -19.93 7.31 6.04
C ALA A 301 -19.99 7.34 4.50
N GLU A 302 -19.76 8.50 3.89
CA GLU A 302 -19.71 8.65 2.43
C GLU A 302 -18.64 7.75 1.82
N LEU A 303 -17.40 7.75 2.35
CA LEU A 303 -16.33 6.88 1.83
C LEU A 303 -16.73 5.40 1.88
N ARG A 304 -17.34 4.95 2.98
CA ARG A 304 -17.84 3.56 3.09
C ARG A 304 -18.90 3.27 2.05
N GLU A 305 -19.85 4.17 1.83
CA GLU A 305 -20.89 3.99 0.80
C GLU A 305 -20.28 3.89 -0.61
N LEU A 306 -19.32 4.75 -0.94
CA LEU A 306 -18.64 4.74 -2.25
C LEU A 306 -17.83 3.45 -2.48
N GLN A 307 -17.28 2.87 -1.43
CA GLN A 307 -16.44 1.66 -1.51
C GLN A 307 -17.21 0.34 -1.39
N GLN A 308 -18.54 0.38 -1.20
CA GLN A 308 -19.36 -0.86 -1.09
C GLN A 308 -19.36 -1.68 -2.39
N VAL A 309 -19.37 -1.01 -3.54
CA VAL A 309 -19.42 -1.66 -4.85
C VAL A 309 -18.11 -1.41 -5.57
N PRO A 310 -17.36 -2.47 -5.94
CA PRO A 310 -16.19 -2.31 -6.79
C PRO A 310 -16.58 -1.73 -8.15
N LEU A 311 -16.10 -0.53 -8.44
CA LEU A 311 -16.30 0.19 -9.70
C LEU A 311 -14.98 0.29 -10.48
N PRO A 312 -15.02 0.56 -11.79
CA PRO A 312 -13.80 0.78 -12.58
C PRO A 312 -12.93 1.90 -11.98
N LEU A 313 -11.61 1.80 -12.08
CA LEU A 313 -10.64 2.65 -11.37
C LEU A 313 -10.91 4.15 -11.58
N LEU A 314 -11.20 4.57 -12.82
CA LEU A 314 -11.45 5.97 -13.16
C LEU A 314 -12.94 6.34 -13.17
N HIS A 315 -13.80 5.53 -12.54
CA HIS A 315 -15.21 5.86 -12.35
C HIS A 315 -15.37 7.10 -11.44
N PRO A 316 -16.33 8.01 -11.71
CA PRO A 316 -16.53 9.23 -10.90
C PRO A 316 -16.65 8.98 -9.39
N ASP A 317 -17.35 7.92 -8.97
CA ASP A 317 -17.47 7.58 -7.54
C ASP A 317 -16.14 7.16 -6.90
N ASN A 318 -15.24 6.49 -7.64
CA ASN A 318 -13.89 6.17 -7.16
C ASN A 318 -13.02 7.44 -7.07
N LEU A 319 -13.19 8.38 -8.00
CA LEU A 319 -12.53 9.69 -7.92
C LEU A 319 -13.03 10.50 -6.71
N ARG A 320 -14.34 10.44 -6.42
CA ARG A 320 -14.93 11.04 -5.20
C ARG A 320 -14.45 10.35 -3.93
N ALA A 321 -14.33 9.02 -3.94
CA ALA A 321 -13.78 8.27 -2.81
C ALA A 321 -12.35 8.70 -2.48
N ALA A 322 -11.51 8.93 -3.51
CA ALA A 322 -10.16 9.46 -3.33
C ALA A 322 -10.14 10.86 -2.67
N LEU A 323 -11.11 11.72 -2.99
CA LEU A 323 -11.25 13.03 -2.33
C LEU A 323 -11.70 12.90 -0.87
N CYS A 324 -12.65 12.02 -0.57
CA CYS A 324 -13.07 11.75 0.82
C CYS A 324 -11.92 11.18 1.64
N GLU A 325 -11.18 10.21 1.09
CA GLU A 325 -9.95 9.66 1.69
C GLU A 325 -8.94 10.77 1.97
N THR A 326 -8.69 11.65 1.00
CA THR A 326 -7.77 12.79 1.15
C THR A 326 -8.21 13.74 2.27
N LEU A 327 -9.50 14.09 2.32
CA LEU A 327 -10.04 14.93 3.39
C LEU A 327 -9.85 14.25 4.76
N LEU A 328 -10.20 12.97 4.89
CA LEU A 328 -10.04 12.24 6.15
C LEU A 328 -8.58 12.20 6.62
N ARG A 329 -7.64 12.02 5.68
CA ARG A 329 -6.20 11.84 5.96
C ARG A 329 -5.40 13.13 6.00
N ARG A 330 -6.01 14.29 5.70
CA ARG A 330 -5.30 15.58 5.62
C ARG A 330 -4.51 15.95 6.88
N PHE A 331 -5.06 15.67 8.07
CA PHE A 331 -4.38 16.00 9.32
C PHE A 331 -3.16 15.11 9.56
N GLU A 332 -3.31 13.81 9.28
CA GLU A 332 -2.22 12.83 9.38
C GLU A 332 -1.11 13.14 8.36
N TRP A 333 -1.49 13.50 7.13
CA TRP A 333 -0.55 13.99 6.12
C TRP A 333 0.21 15.23 6.60
N MET A 334 -0.49 16.23 7.13
CA MET A 334 0.16 17.45 7.62
C MET A 334 1.06 17.23 8.84
N HIS A 335 0.79 16.21 9.65
CA HIS A 335 1.58 15.89 10.84
C HIS A 335 2.83 15.05 10.52
N ASN A 336 2.67 14.01 9.69
CA ASN A 336 3.68 12.96 9.53
C ASN A 336 4.23 12.79 8.10
N GLY A 337 3.63 13.41 7.09
CA GLY A 337 4.02 13.20 5.68
C GLY A 337 4.44 14.46 4.92
N TRP A 338 3.86 15.61 5.24
CA TRP A 338 4.10 16.86 4.54
C TRP A 338 5.36 17.58 5.04
N SER A 339 6.13 18.15 4.12
CA SER A 339 7.17 19.12 4.42
C SER A 339 7.21 20.26 3.41
N SER A 340 7.79 21.40 3.78
CA SER A 340 8.03 22.48 2.83
C SER A 340 9.03 22.06 1.73
N SER A 341 9.95 21.15 2.06
CA SER A 341 10.89 20.59 1.08
C SER A 341 10.16 19.75 0.03
N PHE A 342 9.23 18.88 0.44
CA PHE A 342 8.37 18.11 -0.45
C PHE A 342 7.66 19.02 -1.45
N ALA A 343 6.98 20.06 -0.95
CA ALA A 343 6.19 20.96 -1.76
C ALA A 343 7.05 21.71 -2.79
N GLN A 344 8.23 22.18 -2.38
CA GLN A 344 9.19 22.84 -3.28
C GLN A 344 9.71 21.87 -4.34
N GLN A 345 10.13 20.67 -3.94
CA GLN A 345 10.65 19.66 -4.86
C GLN A 345 9.62 19.23 -5.90
N ALA A 346 8.37 19.00 -5.50
CA ALA A 346 7.28 18.71 -6.43
C ALA A 346 7.04 19.87 -7.42
N ALA A 347 7.06 21.12 -6.93
CA ALA A 347 6.92 22.30 -7.80
C ALA A 347 8.11 22.45 -8.77
N PHE A 348 9.33 22.09 -8.36
CA PHE A 348 10.51 22.13 -9.23
C PHE A 348 10.43 21.16 -10.42
N LEU A 349 9.57 20.14 -10.38
CA LEU A 349 9.37 19.19 -11.48
C LEU A 349 8.55 19.78 -12.64
N ILE A 350 7.76 20.83 -12.41
CA ILE A 350 6.84 21.40 -13.41
C ILE A 350 7.57 21.82 -14.69
N ASN A 351 8.70 22.52 -14.56
CA ASN A 351 9.48 22.99 -15.71
C ASN A 351 10.19 21.84 -16.47
N PRO A 352 10.87 20.90 -15.80
CA PRO A 352 11.36 19.67 -16.43
C PRO A 352 10.26 18.89 -17.15
N ILE A 353 9.07 18.71 -16.53
CA ILE A 353 7.94 18.04 -17.15
C ILE A 353 7.54 18.76 -18.43
N LYS A 354 7.27 20.08 -18.36
CA LYS A 354 6.89 20.90 -19.52
C LYS A 354 7.90 20.80 -20.68
N SER A 355 9.19 20.63 -20.37
CA SER A 355 10.26 20.51 -21.37
C SER A 355 10.36 19.10 -21.97
N ALA A 356 10.07 18.06 -21.17
CA ALA A 356 10.20 16.67 -21.56
C ALA A 356 8.92 16.09 -22.19
N SER A 357 7.77 16.65 -21.83
CA SER A 357 6.43 16.17 -22.18
C SER A 357 5.91 16.76 -23.48
N PHE A 358 4.87 16.11 -24.00
CA PHE A 358 4.03 16.67 -25.06
C PHE A 358 2.85 17.45 -24.43
N PRO A 359 2.08 18.23 -25.22
CA PRO A 359 1.13 19.18 -24.68
C PRO A 359 0.10 18.61 -23.70
N ARG A 360 -0.39 17.37 -23.90
CA ARG A 360 -1.52 16.84 -23.11
C ARG A 360 -1.10 16.34 -21.74
N SER A 361 0.09 15.74 -21.64
CA SER A 361 0.68 15.29 -20.38
C SER A 361 0.97 16.46 -19.44
N TYR A 362 1.34 17.63 -19.97
CA TYR A 362 1.41 18.85 -19.16
C TYR A 362 0.03 19.44 -18.86
N GLN A 363 -0.91 19.34 -19.82
CA GLN A 363 -2.25 19.88 -19.68
C GLN A 363 -3.01 19.28 -18.49
N VAL A 364 -2.85 17.98 -18.18
CA VAL A 364 -3.48 17.38 -16.99
C VAL A 364 -3.04 18.06 -15.70
N ILE A 365 -1.76 18.39 -15.58
CA ILE A 365 -1.21 19.12 -14.44
C ILE A 365 -1.74 20.55 -14.45
N ALA A 366 -1.75 21.22 -15.61
CA ALA A 366 -2.22 22.60 -15.73
C ALA A 366 -3.70 22.75 -15.33
N THR A 367 -4.55 21.80 -15.73
CA THR A 367 -5.96 21.75 -15.33
C THR A 367 -6.10 21.62 -13.81
N ARG A 368 -5.36 20.71 -13.17
CA ARG A 368 -5.39 20.54 -11.72
C ARG A 368 -4.79 21.73 -10.96
N ALA A 369 -3.75 22.35 -11.52
CA ALA A 369 -3.17 23.58 -10.98
C ALA A 369 -4.16 24.75 -11.02
N GLN A 370 -5.00 24.82 -12.05
CA GLN A 370 -6.04 25.83 -12.15
C GLN A 370 -7.14 25.65 -11.08
N ALA A 371 -7.46 24.41 -10.70
CA ALA A 371 -8.45 24.12 -9.65
C ALA A 371 -8.01 24.63 -8.26
N VAL A 372 -6.71 24.52 -7.94
CA VAL A 372 -6.16 24.99 -6.65
C VAL A 372 -5.81 26.48 -6.64
N ARG A 373 -5.82 27.16 -7.80
CA ARG A 373 -5.32 28.54 -7.94
C ARG A 373 -6.05 29.56 -7.06
N ALA A 374 -7.33 29.33 -6.78
CA ALA A 374 -8.16 30.21 -5.96
C ALA A 374 -8.06 29.92 -4.45
N ILE A 375 -7.29 28.91 -4.04
CA ILE A 375 -7.14 28.50 -2.65
C ILE A 375 -5.95 29.22 -2.01
N ASP A 376 -6.12 29.71 -0.79
CA ASP A 376 -4.99 30.17 0.03
C ASP A 376 -4.20 28.95 0.55
N THR A 377 -3.19 28.54 -0.21
CA THR A 377 -2.34 27.39 0.14
C THR A 377 -1.42 27.66 1.33
N SER A 378 -1.33 28.91 1.82
CA SER A 378 -0.63 29.20 3.07
C SER A 378 -1.46 28.78 4.28
N GLN A 379 -2.79 28.93 4.19
CA GLN A 379 -3.73 28.46 5.22
C GLN A 379 -4.12 26.99 5.03
N HIS A 380 -4.11 26.50 3.79
CA HIS A 380 -4.50 25.13 3.43
C HIS A 380 -3.43 24.43 2.58
N PRO A 381 -2.22 24.17 3.12
CA PRO A 381 -1.13 23.52 2.37
C PRO A 381 -1.50 22.13 1.87
N TRP A 382 -2.36 21.40 2.59
CA TRP A 382 -2.90 20.10 2.17
C TRP A 382 -3.70 20.15 0.87
N ALA A 383 -4.21 21.33 0.46
CA ALA A 383 -4.97 21.45 -0.79
C ALA A 383 -4.12 21.15 -2.03
N LEU A 384 -2.79 21.13 -1.90
CA LEU A 384 -1.87 20.78 -2.97
C LEU A 384 -1.69 19.26 -3.16
N MET A 385 -2.21 18.41 -2.27
CA MET A 385 -2.00 16.95 -2.32
C MET A 385 -2.30 16.35 -3.69
N SER A 386 -3.49 16.63 -4.24
CA SER A 386 -3.91 16.11 -5.56
C SER A 386 -3.06 16.63 -6.73
N LEU A 387 -2.58 17.88 -6.66
CA LEU A 387 -1.68 18.45 -7.67
C LEU A 387 -0.29 17.83 -7.58
N GLN A 388 0.24 17.68 -6.37
CA GLN A 388 1.57 17.11 -6.10
C GLN A 388 1.62 15.64 -6.51
N SER A 389 0.60 14.86 -6.13
CA SER A 389 0.46 13.45 -6.54
C SER A 389 0.48 13.29 -8.06
N LEU A 390 -0.36 14.02 -8.79
CA LEU A 390 -0.39 13.98 -10.25
C LEU A 390 0.93 14.44 -10.90
N THR A 391 1.53 15.50 -10.36
CA THR A 391 2.81 16.00 -10.87
C THR A 391 3.90 14.93 -10.77
N LEU A 392 3.96 14.24 -9.62
CA LEU A 392 4.91 13.15 -9.39
C LEU A 392 4.59 11.93 -10.26
N ALA A 393 3.32 11.58 -10.43
CA ALA A 393 2.89 10.51 -11.32
C ALA A 393 3.31 10.76 -12.78
N VAL A 394 3.05 11.96 -13.32
CA VAL A 394 3.46 12.33 -14.69
C VAL A 394 4.99 12.33 -14.82
N ALA A 395 5.72 12.86 -13.85
CA ALA A 395 7.19 12.80 -13.86
C ALA A 395 7.69 11.35 -13.87
N ALA A 396 7.12 10.48 -13.03
CA ALA A 396 7.48 9.07 -12.94
C ALA A 396 7.30 8.35 -14.28
N ARG A 397 6.15 8.55 -14.94
CA ARG A 397 5.87 7.90 -16.23
C ARG A 397 6.71 8.47 -17.37
N LEU A 398 7.03 9.76 -17.35
CA LEU A 398 8.02 10.33 -18.28
C LEU A 398 9.43 9.73 -18.08
N MET A 399 9.83 9.44 -16.83
CA MET A 399 11.09 8.73 -16.55
C MET A 399 11.06 7.29 -17.05
N ALA A 400 9.94 6.57 -16.85
CA ALA A 400 9.75 5.21 -17.35
C ALA A 400 9.99 5.11 -18.86
N TYR A 401 9.60 6.14 -19.60
CA TYR A 401 9.80 6.22 -21.04
C TYR A 401 11.07 6.95 -21.49
N GLY A 402 12.02 7.20 -20.57
CA GLY A 402 13.32 7.80 -20.87
C GLY A 402 13.26 9.28 -21.28
N ARG A 403 12.16 9.98 -21.00
CA ARG A 403 11.96 11.40 -21.33
C ARG A 403 12.47 12.33 -20.24
N MET A 404 12.56 11.84 -19.01
CA MET A 404 13.10 12.55 -17.85
C MET A 404 14.16 11.72 -17.15
N LYS A 405 15.12 12.38 -16.49
CA LYS A 405 16.17 11.71 -15.73
C LYS A 405 15.65 11.24 -14.37
N GLY A 406 16.00 10.02 -13.96
CA GLY A 406 15.66 9.50 -12.63
C GLY A 406 16.25 10.29 -11.45
N SER A 407 17.29 11.10 -11.68
CA SER A 407 17.96 11.91 -10.66
C SER A 407 17.06 12.97 -10.01
N TYR A 408 15.92 13.30 -10.62
CA TYR A 408 14.94 14.19 -10.01
C TYR A 408 14.25 13.56 -8.78
N PHE A 409 14.23 12.22 -8.66
CA PHE A 409 13.62 11.52 -7.53
C PHE A 409 14.68 11.06 -6.52
N ASN A 410 14.96 11.92 -5.56
CA ASN A 410 15.77 11.56 -4.39
C ASN A 410 14.95 10.73 -3.38
N SER A 411 15.64 10.14 -2.40
CA SER A 411 15.01 9.27 -1.39
C SER A 411 14.02 10.00 -0.48
N GLY A 412 14.23 11.30 -0.21
CA GLY A 412 13.33 12.10 0.62
C GLY A 412 11.98 12.30 -0.06
N LEU A 413 11.99 12.81 -1.30
CA LEU A 413 10.78 13.03 -2.10
C LEU A 413 9.97 11.73 -2.28
N LEU A 414 10.64 10.62 -2.55
CA LEU A 414 9.98 9.31 -2.67
C LEU A 414 9.45 8.78 -1.35
N GLY A 415 10.13 9.05 -0.24
CA GLY A 415 9.65 8.70 1.10
C GLY A 415 8.36 9.44 1.43
N GLU A 416 8.32 10.75 1.18
CA GLU A 416 7.15 11.60 1.41
C GLU A 416 6.00 11.25 0.45
N TRP A 417 6.29 10.98 -0.83
CA TRP A 417 5.26 10.53 -1.77
C TRP A 417 4.75 9.12 -1.44
N ALA A 418 5.62 8.21 -0.96
CA ALA A 418 5.20 6.91 -0.48
C ALA A 418 4.30 7.01 0.77
N GLN A 419 4.57 7.98 1.67
CA GLN A 419 3.67 8.27 2.78
C GLN A 419 2.32 8.78 2.30
N LEU A 420 2.30 9.66 1.29
CA LEU A 420 1.06 10.09 0.65
C LEU A 420 0.31 8.90 0.03
N ALA A 421 1.01 7.98 -0.62
CA ALA A 421 0.43 6.77 -1.21
C ALA A 421 -0.09 5.77 -0.18
N LEU A 422 0.54 5.70 1.01
CA LEU A 422 0.05 4.90 2.13
C LEU A 422 -1.27 5.46 2.68
N LEU A 423 -1.36 6.79 2.81
CA LEU A 423 -2.52 7.47 3.36
C LEU A 423 -3.67 7.59 2.35
N CYS A 424 -3.35 7.91 1.10
CA CYS A 424 -4.31 8.19 0.03
C CYS A 424 -4.04 7.28 -1.19
N PRO A 425 -4.07 5.94 -1.04
CA PRO A 425 -3.73 5.02 -2.12
C PRO A 425 -4.62 5.17 -3.35
N THR A 426 -5.91 5.49 -3.15
CA THR A 426 -6.86 5.63 -4.26
C THR A 426 -6.46 6.80 -5.16
N MET A 427 -6.11 7.95 -4.56
CA MET A 427 -5.65 9.12 -5.30
C MET A 427 -4.36 8.83 -6.08
N VAL A 428 -3.35 8.24 -5.43
CA VAL A 428 -2.05 7.97 -6.07
C VAL A 428 -2.18 6.92 -7.18
N ALA A 429 -2.98 5.88 -6.98
CA ALA A 429 -3.26 4.86 -7.98
C ALA A 429 -3.93 5.46 -9.22
N ASN A 430 -4.96 6.29 -9.02
CA ASN A 430 -5.67 6.97 -10.12
C ASN A 430 -4.75 7.94 -10.87
N ASP A 431 -3.94 8.71 -10.15
CA ASP A 431 -2.99 9.66 -10.76
C ASP A 431 -1.91 8.97 -11.58
N LEU A 432 -1.39 7.82 -11.11
CA LEU A 432 -0.45 7.00 -11.87
C LEU A 432 -1.08 6.40 -13.12
N LEU A 433 -2.34 5.94 -13.04
CA LEU A 433 -3.06 5.39 -14.17
C LEU A 433 -3.36 6.46 -15.23
N ILE A 434 -3.83 7.64 -14.81
CA ILE A 434 -4.04 8.81 -15.68
C ILE A 434 -2.71 9.23 -16.32
N ALA A 435 -1.64 9.31 -15.53
CA ALA A 435 -0.31 9.67 -16.02
C ALA A 435 0.21 8.66 -17.06
N GLU A 436 0.01 7.37 -16.85
CA GLU A 436 0.45 6.36 -17.81
C GLU A 436 -0.31 6.47 -19.12
N ALA A 437 -1.63 6.53 -19.07
CA ALA A 437 -2.47 6.62 -20.24
C ALA A 437 -2.23 7.90 -21.06
N VAL A 438 -2.10 9.05 -20.39
CA VAL A 438 -1.85 10.33 -21.09
C VAL A 438 -0.46 10.37 -21.70
N VAL A 439 0.58 9.86 -21.01
CA VAL A 439 1.95 9.82 -21.54
C VAL A 439 2.06 8.82 -22.68
N LEU A 440 1.38 7.67 -22.60
CA LEU A 440 1.28 6.70 -23.69
C LEU A 440 0.64 7.33 -24.92
N HIS A 441 -0.53 7.96 -24.76
CA HIS A 441 -1.23 8.63 -25.85
C HIS A 441 -0.38 9.75 -26.47
N ASP A 442 0.23 10.61 -25.65
CA ASP A 442 1.07 11.68 -26.16
C ASP A 442 2.27 11.19 -26.98
N ARG A 443 2.80 10.01 -26.66
CA ARG A 443 3.95 9.43 -27.36
C ARG A 443 3.57 8.66 -28.62
N ARG A 444 2.39 8.04 -28.65
CA ARG A 444 2.02 7.04 -29.67
C ARG A 444 0.73 7.36 -30.42
N GLY A 445 -0.03 8.37 -29.97
CA GLY A 445 -1.37 8.64 -30.45
C GLY A 445 -2.37 7.59 -29.96
N ASN A 446 -3.44 7.40 -30.74
CA ASN A 446 -4.49 6.44 -30.43
C ASN A 446 -4.05 4.99 -30.74
N VAL A 447 -3.48 4.31 -29.74
CA VAL A 447 -3.05 2.90 -29.86
C VAL A 447 -4.18 1.88 -29.65
N ILE A 448 -5.38 2.35 -29.32
CA ILE A 448 -6.57 1.51 -29.16
C ILE A 448 -7.48 1.53 -30.40
N GLY A 449 -7.19 2.40 -31.37
CA GLY A 449 -7.87 2.49 -32.67
C GLY A 449 -7.65 1.26 -33.56
N LYS A 450 -8.35 1.22 -34.69
CA LYS A 450 -8.17 0.15 -35.70
C LYS A 450 -7.07 0.47 -36.72
N ASP A 451 -6.80 1.76 -36.93
CA ASP A 451 -5.91 2.27 -37.98
C ASP A 451 -4.73 3.03 -37.41
#